data_AF-A0A645JLT8-F1
#
_entry.id   AF-A0A645JLT8-F1
#
_cell.length_a   1.000
_cell.length_b   1.000
_cell.length_c   1.000
_cell.angle_alpha   90.00
_cell.angle_beta   90.00
_cell.angle_gamma   90.00
#
_symmetry.space_group_name_H-M   'P 1'
#
loop_
_entity.id
_entity.type
_entity.pdbx_description
1 polymer ?
#
loop_
_entity_poly.entity_id
_entity_poly.type
_entity_poly.pdbx_seq_one_letter_code
_entity_poly.pdbx_strand_id
1 'polypeptide(L)'
;MNAGYGFTHYDYNTGTLDRQRTWGPSVGVTLGYTIFDGFNRKREQKNAEITVQNRELQVQRNKLWLESDFANMWLSYQNNIELTNLERESLHNAKVNYEIAMERYKIGDLSGLELREAQNSLLEAEQRLLTAQYRTKLYEISLLQISGKIGEYLE
;
A
#
# COMPACT_ATOMS: atom_id res chain seq x y z
N MET A 1 38.63 6.98 -15.88
CA MET A 1 39.20 6.92 -17.23
C MET A 1 38.04 6.94 -18.19
N ASN A 2 37.98 7.91 -19.09
CA ASN A 2 36.93 7.98 -20.10
C ASN A 2 37.58 7.84 -21.47
N ALA A 3 37.03 6.97 -22.32
CA ALA A 3 37.45 6.80 -23.70
C ALA A 3 36.27 7.21 -24.60
N GLY A 4 36.54 8.10 -25.55
CA GLY A 4 35.54 8.58 -26.50
C GLY A 4 36.11 8.59 -27.91
N TYR A 5 35.26 8.33 -28.89
CA TYR A 5 35.56 8.50 -30.31
C TYR A 5 34.64 9.58 -30.86
N GLY A 6 35.18 10.47 -31.70
CA GLY A 6 34.42 11.57 -32.27
C GLY A 6 34.90 11.91 -33.68
N PHE A 7 34.03 12.54 -34.46
CA PHE A 7 34.38 13.11 -35.76
C PHE A 7 34.31 14.62 -35.65
N THR A 8 35.42 15.31 -35.92
CA THR A 8 35.51 16.76 -35.80
C THR A 8 35.58 17.37 -37.20
N HIS A 9 34.73 18.37 -37.47
CA HIS A 9 34.69 19.08 -38.75
C HIS A 9 35.31 20.47 -38.58
N TYR A 10 36.36 20.75 -39.33
CA TYR A 10 36.99 22.07 -39.38
C TYR A 10 36.80 22.67 -40.76
N ASP A 11 36.03 23.74 -40.85
CA ASP A 11 35.92 24.58 -42.05
C ASP A 11 36.78 25.83 -41.86
N TYR A 12 37.94 25.86 -42.51
CA TYR A 12 38.73 27.07 -42.64
C TYR A 12 38.36 27.74 -43.97
N ASN A 13 37.62 28.84 -43.89
CA ASN A 13 37.27 29.64 -45.06
C ASN A 13 38.32 30.74 -45.27
N THR A 14 39.32 30.47 -46.12
CA THR A 14 40.15 31.51 -46.72
C THR A 14 40.05 31.40 -48.23
N GLY A 15 39.78 32.54 -48.87
CA GLY A 15 39.28 32.68 -50.23
C GLY A 15 40.00 31.88 -51.32
N THR A 16 39.17 31.45 -52.28
CA THR A 16 39.48 31.15 -53.69
C THR A 16 40.87 30.55 -53.97
N LEU A 17 41.08 29.29 -53.57
CA LEU A 17 41.80 28.23 -54.30
C LEU A 17 42.00 27.07 -53.31
N ASP A 18 41.58 25.87 -53.73
CA ASP A 18 41.66 24.57 -53.03
C ASP A 18 40.96 24.39 -51.67
N ARG A 19 39.76 23.80 -51.76
CA ARG A 19 38.98 23.28 -50.63
C ARG A 19 39.62 21.99 -50.11
N GLN A 20 40.62 22.10 -49.23
CA GLN A 20 41.22 20.93 -48.60
C GLN A 20 40.35 20.41 -47.44
N ARG A 21 39.45 19.49 -47.77
CA ARG A 21 38.54 18.81 -46.82
C ARG A 21 39.30 17.70 -46.09
N THR A 22 39.74 17.99 -44.86
CA THR A 22 40.41 16.97 -44.03
C THR A 22 39.38 16.31 -43.12
N TRP A 23 39.11 15.03 -43.36
CA TRP A 23 38.30 14.18 -42.51
C TRP A 23 39.20 13.22 -41.76
N GLY A 24 39.25 13.35 -40.43
CA GLY A 24 40.07 12.51 -39.57
C GLY A 24 39.28 12.01 -38.36
N PRO A 25 39.31 10.72 -38.04
CA PRO A 25 38.79 10.23 -36.77
C PRO A 25 39.66 10.78 -35.63
N SER A 26 39.04 11.23 -34.53
CA SER A 26 39.75 11.60 -33.31
C SER A 26 39.49 10.57 -32.22
N VAL A 27 40.58 10.07 -31.63
CA VAL A 27 40.58 9.13 -30.51
C VAL A 27 41.46 9.74 -29.43
N GLY A 28 40.90 9.92 -28.23
CA GLY A 28 41.61 10.47 -27.08
C GLY A 28 41.36 9.62 -25.83
N VAL A 29 42.42 9.37 -25.07
CA VAL A 29 42.35 8.71 -23.76
C VAL A 29 42.74 9.73 -22.69
N THR A 30 41.82 10.03 -21.78
CA THR A 30 42.08 10.98 -20.68
C THR A 30 42.27 10.22 -19.37
N LEU A 31 43.48 10.34 -18.82
CA LEU A 31 43.86 9.83 -17.50
C LEU A 31 43.99 11.01 -16.54
N GLY A 32 43.04 11.13 -15.61
CA GLY A 32 43.09 12.12 -14.52
C GLY A 32 43.33 11.43 -13.18
N TYR A 33 44.36 11.85 -12.45
CA TYR A 33 44.61 11.44 -11.07
C TYR A 33 44.62 12.68 -10.18
N THR A 34 43.70 12.75 -9.21
CA THR A 34 43.60 13.89 -8.29
C THR A 34 44.67 13.76 -7.20
N ILE A 35 45.63 14.67 -7.18
CA ILE A 35 46.77 14.65 -6.24
C ILE A 35 46.34 15.12 -4.83
N PHE A 36 45.37 16.04 -4.74
CA PHE A 36 44.78 16.51 -3.48
C PHE A 36 43.33 16.95 -3.70
N ASP A 37 42.40 16.44 -2.90
CA ASP A 37 40.95 16.64 -3.02
C ASP A 37 40.35 17.44 -1.85
N GLY A 38 41.18 18.03 -0.99
CA GLY A 38 40.70 18.79 0.17
C GLY A 38 39.98 17.95 1.23
N PHE A 39 40.30 16.66 1.35
CA PHE A 39 39.64 15.68 2.22
C PHE A 39 38.22 15.27 1.77
N ASN A 40 37.81 15.59 0.55
CA ASN A 40 36.48 15.27 0.04
C ASN A 40 36.21 13.76 0.01
N ARG A 41 37.16 12.93 -0.38
CA ARG A 41 37.02 11.46 -0.37
C ARG A 41 36.68 10.91 1.01
N LYS A 42 37.27 11.48 2.08
CA LYS A 42 36.97 11.09 3.46
C LYS A 42 35.55 11.50 3.88
N ARG A 43 35.09 12.67 3.41
CA ARG A 43 33.70 13.14 3.62
C ARG A 43 32.69 12.27 2.87
N GLU A 44 32.97 11.94 1.62
CA GLU A 44 32.13 11.05 0.81
C GLU A 44 32.01 9.66 1.44
N GLN A 45 33.11 9.08 1.91
CA GLN A 45 33.08 7.81 2.63
C GLN A 45 32.21 7.88 3.89
N LYS A 46 32.35 8.94 4.70
CA LYS A 46 31.53 9.13 5.90
C LYS A 46 30.04 9.33 5.56
N ASN A 47 29.73 10.06 4.49
CA ASN A 47 28.36 10.24 4.01
C ASN A 47 27.77 8.91 3.52
N ALA A 48 28.55 8.08 2.83
CA ALA A 48 28.14 6.76 2.39
C ALA A 48 27.85 5.85 3.59
N GLU A 49 28.70 5.87 4.63
CA GLU A 49 28.49 5.14 5.88
C GLU A 49 27.20 5.57 6.59
N ILE A 50 26.98 6.88 6.75
CA ILE A 50 25.72 7.43 7.29
C ILE A 50 24.52 7.00 6.45
N THR A 51 24.65 6.97 5.13
CA THR A 51 23.58 6.52 4.23
C THR A 51 23.23 5.05 4.45
N VAL A 52 24.22 4.18 4.66
CA VAL A 52 23.99 2.77 4.99
C VAL A 52 23.28 2.65 6.33
N GLN A 53 23.76 3.34 7.38
CA GLN A 53 23.12 3.34 8.70
C GLN A 53 21.66 3.82 8.64
N ASN A 54 21.39 4.89 7.87
CA ASN A 54 20.02 5.38 7.67
C ASN A 54 19.13 4.35 6.97
N ARG A 55 19.66 3.59 5.98
CA ARG A 55 18.92 2.52 5.32
C ARG A 55 18.63 1.36 6.27
N GLU A 56 19.58 0.98 7.11
CA GLU A 56 19.37 -0.05 8.14
C GLU A 56 18.28 0.36 9.14
N LEU A 57 18.32 1.60 9.63
CA LEU A 57 17.28 2.15 10.50
C LEU A 57 15.92 2.21 9.80
N GLN A 58 15.89 2.54 8.50
CA GLN A 58 14.66 2.53 7.71
C GLN A 58 14.06 1.13 7.59
N VAL A 59 14.89 0.10 7.38
CA VAL A 59 14.45 -1.30 7.36
C VAL A 59 13.89 -1.71 8.72
N GLN A 60 14.57 -1.40 9.82
CA GLN A 60 14.09 -1.70 11.17
C GLN A 60 12.75 -1.01 11.47
N ARG A 61 12.61 0.27 11.09
CA ARG A 61 11.36 1.03 11.24
C ARG A 61 10.23 0.40 10.42
N ASN A 62 10.49 0.03 9.18
CA ASN A 62 9.49 -0.60 8.32
C ASN A 62 9.05 -1.96 8.87
N LYS A 63 9.99 -2.74 9.43
CA LYS A 63 9.68 -4.03 10.09
C LYS A 63 8.78 -3.82 11.31
N LEU A 64 9.12 -2.90 12.20
CA LEU A 64 8.30 -2.58 13.38
C LEU A 64 6.91 -2.06 13.00
N TRP A 65 6.85 -1.25 11.94
CA TRP A 65 5.58 -0.75 11.41
C TRP A 65 4.71 -1.90 10.88
N LEU A 66 5.29 -2.82 10.11
CA LEU A 66 4.58 -3.99 9.60
C LEU A 66 4.09 -4.92 10.71
N GLU A 67 4.91 -5.18 11.72
CA GLU A 67 4.53 -6.00 12.89
C GLU A 67 3.36 -5.35 13.66
N SER A 68 3.42 -4.04 13.87
CA SER A 68 2.35 -3.29 14.54
C SER A 68 1.06 -3.28 13.71
N ASP A 69 1.17 -3.06 12.41
CA ASP A 69 0.02 -3.03 11.50
C ASP A 69 -0.67 -4.40 11.43
N PHE A 70 0.11 -5.47 11.31
CA PHE A 70 -0.39 -6.84 11.38
C PHE A 70 -1.11 -7.13 12.70
N ALA A 71 -0.51 -6.77 13.85
CA ALA A 71 -1.11 -6.98 15.15
C ALA A 71 -2.45 -6.22 15.30
N ASN A 72 -2.50 -4.97 14.86
CA ASN A 72 -3.73 -4.16 14.88
C ASN A 72 -4.83 -4.77 14.00
N MET A 73 -4.47 -5.24 12.81
CA MET A 73 -5.42 -5.90 11.91
C MET A 73 -5.91 -7.24 12.46
N TRP A 74 -5.03 -8.03 13.07
CA TRP A 74 -5.39 -9.29 13.70
C TRP A 74 -6.40 -9.08 14.83
N LEU A 75 -6.13 -8.11 15.71
CA LEU A 75 -7.06 -7.74 16.78
C LEU A 75 -8.39 -7.23 16.22
N SER A 76 -8.36 -6.40 15.18
CA SER A 76 -9.57 -5.90 14.51
C SER A 76 -10.39 -7.03 13.91
N TYR A 77 -9.74 -8.03 13.30
CA TYR A 77 -10.39 -9.23 12.76
C TYR A 77 -11.08 -10.04 13.85
N GLN A 78 -10.38 -10.36 14.95
CA GLN A 78 -10.96 -11.09 16.08
C GLN A 78 -12.17 -10.37 16.68
N ASN A 79 -12.05 -9.05 16.92
CA ASN A 79 -13.14 -8.24 17.42
C ASN A 79 -14.36 -8.24 16.47
N ASN A 80 -14.15 -8.24 15.15
CA ASN A 80 -15.25 -8.27 14.19
C ASN A 80 -15.92 -9.66 14.09
N ILE A 81 -15.18 -10.74 14.33
CA ILE A 81 -15.78 -12.08 14.45
C ILE A 81 -16.72 -12.12 15.65
N GLU A 82 -16.27 -11.61 16.81
CA GLU A 82 -17.09 -11.52 18.01
C GLU A 82 -18.32 -10.63 17.78
N LEU A 83 -18.14 -9.45 17.17
CA LEU A 83 -19.25 -8.57 16.80
C LEU A 83 -20.24 -9.26 15.86
N THR A 84 -19.75 -10.00 14.87
CA THR A 84 -20.61 -10.76 13.94
C THR A 84 -21.45 -11.81 14.67
N ASN A 85 -20.88 -12.47 15.67
CA ASN A 85 -21.62 -13.43 16.49
C ASN A 85 -22.67 -12.74 17.35
N LEU A 86 -22.35 -11.58 17.96
CA LEU A 86 -23.32 -10.78 18.71
C LEU A 86 -24.47 -10.27 17.84
N GLU A 87 -24.18 -9.78 16.63
CA GLU A 87 -25.22 -9.31 15.70
C GLU A 87 -26.08 -10.48 15.19
N ARG A 88 -25.53 -11.70 15.11
CA ARG A 88 -26.31 -12.90 14.78
C ARG A 88 -27.33 -13.21 15.87
N GLU A 89 -26.93 -13.08 17.13
CA GLU A 89 -27.83 -13.23 18.28
C GLU A 89 -28.86 -12.09 18.34
N SER A 90 -28.44 -10.84 18.08
CA SER A 90 -29.33 -9.68 17.97
C SER A 90 -30.42 -9.90 16.91
N LEU A 91 -30.03 -10.43 15.73
CA LEU A 91 -30.97 -10.79 14.68
C LEU A 91 -31.96 -11.87 15.11
N HIS A 92 -31.49 -12.90 15.82
CA HIS A 92 -32.37 -13.94 16.34
C HIS A 92 -33.43 -13.34 17.28
N ASN A 93 -33.02 -12.49 18.22
CA ASN A 93 -33.93 -11.81 19.14
C ASN A 93 -34.91 -10.89 18.41
N ALA A 94 -34.46 -10.15 17.40
CA ALA A 94 -35.32 -9.29 16.60
C ALA A 94 -36.37 -10.09 15.80
N LYS A 95 -36.02 -11.28 15.31
CA LYS A 95 -36.96 -12.21 14.65
C LYS A 95 -38.05 -12.68 15.61
N VAL A 96 -37.66 -13.13 16.80
CA VAL A 96 -38.61 -13.58 17.83
C VAL A 96 -39.55 -12.43 18.23
N ASN A 97 -39.03 -11.22 18.43
CA ASN A 97 -39.85 -10.05 18.74
C ASN A 97 -40.84 -9.72 17.62
N TYR A 98 -40.40 -9.79 16.36
CA TYR A 98 -41.28 -9.61 15.21
C TYR A 98 -42.38 -10.67 15.14
N GLU A 99 -42.05 -11.94 15.38
CA GLU A 99 -43.02 -13.03 15.41
C GLU A 99 -44.07 -12.81 16.50
N ILE A 100 -43.66 -12.43 17.71
CA ILE A 100 -44.57 -12.09 18.81
C ILE A 100 -45.47 -10.91 18.43
N ALA A 101 -44.90 -9.83 17.87
CA ALA A 101 -45.65 -8.66 17.44
C ALA A 101 -46.69 -9.03 16.35
N MET A 102 -46.30 -9.89 15.40
CA MET A 102 -47.19 -10.39 14.36
C MET A 102 -48.37 -11.18 14.94
N GLU A 103 -48.12 -12.09 15.87
CA GLU A 103 -49.19 -12.86 16.52
C GLU A 103 -50.14 -11.96 17.32
N ARG A 104 -49.62 -10.99 18.07
CA ARG A 104 -50.44 -10.01 18.81
C ARG A 104 -51.25 -9.11 17.89
N TYR A 105 -50.70 -8.72 16.74
CA TYR A 105 -51.41 -7.96 15.71
C TYR A 105 -52.57 -8.78 15.11
N LYS A 106 -52.35 -10.08 14.82
CA LYS A 106 -53.39 -10.97 14.28
C LYS A 106 -54.60 -11.11 15.20
N ILE A 107 -54.39 -11.10 16.52
CA ILE A 107 -55.47 -11.15 17.52
C ILE A 107 -56.03 -9.76 17.88
N GLY A 108 -55.51 -8.68 17.26
CA GLY A 108 -55.95 -7.31 17.50
C GLY A 108 -55.42 -6.66 18.78
N ASP A 109 -54.47 -7.29 19.47
CA ASP A 109 -53.88 -6.82 20.74
C ASP A 109 -52.66 -5.90 20.54
N LEU A 110 -52.21 -5.73 19.30
CA LEU A 110 -51.11 -4.84 18.93
C LEU A 110 -51.56 -3.88 17.83
N SER A 111 -51.11 -2.62 17.88
CA SER A 111 -51.37 -1.65 16.83
C SER A 111 -50.52 -1.92 15.57
N GLY A 112 -50.98 -1.46 14.41
CA GLY A 112 -50.21 -1.54 13.17
C GLY A 112 -48.92 -0.71 13.19
N LEU A 113 -48.83 0.30 14.06
CA LEU A 113 -47.61 1.08 14.27
C LEU A 113 -46.55 0.26 15.00
N GLU A 114 -46.90 -0.39 16.11
CA GLU A 114 -46.00 -1.26 16.87
C GLU A 114 -45.51 -2.45 16.02
N LEU A 115 -46.36 -3.01 15.16
CA LEU A 115 -45.93 -4.04 14.21
C LEU A 115 -44.86 -3.51 13.26
N ARG A 116 -45.03 -2.27 12.77
CA ARG A 116 -44.06 -1.62 11.89
C ARG A 116 -42.73 -1.36 12.60
N GLU A 117 -42.78 -0.97 13.88
CA GLU A 117 -41.57 -0.79 14.70
C GLU A 117 -40.81 -2.11 14.86
N ALA A 118 -41.51 -3.22 15.12
CA ALA A 118 -40.89 -4.54 15.20
C ALA A 118 -40.28 -4.98 13.85
N GLN A 119 -40.97 -4.71 12.73
CA GLN A 119 -40.43 -4.95 11.38
C GLN A 119 -39.17 -4.14 11.09
N ASN A 120 -39.17 -2.85 11.46
CA ASN A 120 -38.01 -1.99 11.29
C ASN A 120 -36.82 -2.47 12.14
N SER A 121 -37.07 -2.84 13.40
CA SER A 121 -36.03 -3.38 14.28
C SER A 121 -35.40 -4.66 13.72
N LEU A 122 -36.21 -5.54 13.12
CA LEU A 122 -35.71 -6.73 12.42
C LEU A 122 -34.83 -6.35 11.23
N LEU A 123 -35.29 -5.44 10.36
CA LEU A 123 -34.54 -4.99 9.20
C LEU A 123 -33.19 -4.34 9.60
N GLU A 124 -33.20 -3.52 10.66
CA GLU A 124 -31.97 -2.92 11.19
C GLU A 124 -30.99 -3.97 11.71
N ALA A 125 -31.48 -5.01 12.40
CA ALA A 125 -30.63 -6.11 12.87
C ALA A 125 -30.02 -6.91 11.71
N GLU A 126 -30.78 -7.15 10.64
CA GLU A 126 -30.27 -7.78 9.42
C GLU A 126 -29.17 -6.93 8.78
N GLN A 127 -29.37 -5.62 8.68
CA GLN A 127 -28.40 -4.69 8.12
C GLN A 127 -27.11 -4.61 8.95
N ARG A 128 -27.22 -4.59 10.29
CA ARG A 128 -26.06 -4.62 11.18
C ARG A 128 -25.26 -5.91 11.03
N LEU A 129 -25.93 -7.07 11.00
CA LEU A 129 -25.27 -8.35 10.78
C LEU A 129 -24.54 -8.39 9.44
N LEU A 130 -25.19 -7.95 8.36
CA LEU A 130 -24.57 -7.91 7.03
C LEU A 130 -23.33 -7.01 7.01
N THR A 131 -23.41 -5.85 7.67
CA THR A 131 -22.29 -4.92 7.79
C THR A 131 -21.12 -5.52 8.58
N ALA A 132 -21.41 -6.22 9.69
CA ALA A 132 -20.39 -6.90 10.50
C ALA A 132 -19.70 -8.04 9.72
N GLN A 133 -20.48 -8.84 8.98
CA GLN A 133 -19.94 -9.88 8.11
C GLN A 133 -19.05 -9.32 7.01
N TYR A 134 -19.50 -8.25 6.34
CA TYR A 134 -18.73 -7.57 5.30
C TYR A 134 -17.39 -7.05 5.85
N ARG A 135 -17.41 -6.37 7.01
CA ARG A 135 -16.19 -5.90 7.67
C ARG A 135 -15.25 -7.04 8.03
N THR A 136 -15.77 -8.14 8.58
CA THR A 136 -14.99 -9.33 8.89
C THR A 136 -14.26 -9.87 7.66
N LYS A 137 -14.95 -9.94 6.51
CA LYS A 137 -14.35 -10.36 5.24
C LYS A 137 -13.29 -9.40 4.72
N LEU A 138 -13.49 -8.10 4.88
CA LEU A 138 -12.45 -7.11 4.54
C LEU A 138 -11.19 -7.34 5.38
N TYR A 139 -11.31 -7.51 6.70
CA TYR A 139 -10.14 -7.78 7.55
C TYR A 139 -9.45 -9.10 7.23
N GLU A 140 -10.21 -10.15 6.91
CA GLU A 140 -9.65 -11.42 6.43
C GLU A 140 -8.81 -11.21 5.16
N ILE A 141 -9.34 -10.50 4.16
CA ILE A 141 -8.61 -10.18 2.94
C ILE A 141 -7.37 -9.35 3.26
N SER A 142 -7.50 -8.28 4.06
CA SER A 142 -6.37 -7.42 4.45
C SER A 142 -5.25 -8.23 5.12
N LEU A 143 -5.58 -9.14 6.03
CA LEU A 143 -4.60 -10.03 6.68
C LEU A 143 -3.89 -10.94 5.67
N LEU A 144 -4.62 -11.46 4.67
CA LEU A 144 -4.03 -12.23 3.58
C LEU A 144 -3.05 -11.37 2.74
N GLN A 145 -3.35 -10.10 2.50
CA GLN A 145 -2.45 -9.20 1.77
C GLN A 145 -1.14 -8.96 2.55
N ILE A 146 -1.22 -8.67 3.85
CA ILE A 146 -0.05 -8.40 4.69
C ILE A 146 0.79 -9.65 4.93
N SER A 147 0.16 -10.81 5.05
CA SER A 147 0.87 -12.09 5.21
C SER A 147 1.64 -12.53 3.96
N GLY A 148 1.55 -11.79 2.85
CA GLY A 148 2.26 -12.10 1.60
C GLY A 148 1.63 -13.24 0.80
N LYS A 149 0.50 -13.80 1.24
CA LYS A 149 -0.19 -14.92 0.58
C LYS A 149 -1.00 -14.52 -0.66
N ILE A 150 -1.07 -13.24 -1.00
CA ILE A 150 -1.81 -12.79 -2.19
C ILE A 150 -1.23 -13.33 -3.50
N GLY A 151 0.07 -13.66 -3.54
CA GLY A 151 0.67 -14.30 -4.71
C GLY A 151 0.17 -15.73 -4.96
N GLU A 152 -0.21 -16.45 -3.91
CA GLU A 152 -0.60 -17.87 -3.96
C GLU A 152 -2.04 -18.09 -4.43
N TYR A 153 -2.88 -17.04 -4.41
CA TYR A 153 -4.28 -17.08 -4.89
C TYR A 153 -4.48 -16.45 -6.28
N LEU A 154 -3.42 -15.89 -6.88
CA LEU A 154 -3.44 -15.28 -8.22
C LEU A 154 -2.79 -16.18 -9.30
N GLU A 155 -2.35 -17.38 -8.93
CA GLU A 155 -1.99 -18.48 -9.84
C GLU A 155 -3.12 -19.53 -9.89
#